data_AF-A0A662HUN7-F1
#
_entry.id   AF-A0A662HUN7-F1
#
_cell.length_a   1.000
_cell.length_b   1.000
_cell.length_c   1.000
_cell.angle_alpha   90.00
_cell.angle_beta   90.00
_cell.angle_gamma   90.00
#
_symmetry.space_group_name_H-M   'P 1'
#
loop_
_entity.id
_entity.type
_entity.pdbx_description
1 polymer ?
#
loop_
_entity_poly.entity_id
_entity_poly.type
_entity_poly.pdbx_seq_one_letter_code
_entity_poly.pdbx_strand_id
1 'polypeptide(L)'
;MCSELLPELYKHNIVPVRPVEKGSWWSKQAEIDIMVREPGKATAFIEVKWRRLSLREAEEILDRLEEKSSKTRLSSPQNYYILVCKEVEEKLQ
;
A
#
# COMPACT_ATOMS: atom_id res chain seq x y z
N MET A 1 1.58 -11.02 9.99
CA MET A 1 0.69 -11.81 9.10
C MET A 1 0.69 -11.32 7.66
N CYS A 2 0.39 -10.05 7.32
CA CYS A 2 0.29 -9.68 5.90
C CYS A 2 1.66 -9.49 5.18
N SER A 3 2.74 -9.20 5.92
CA SER A 3 4.08 -9.02 5.36
C SER A 3 4.80 -10.30 4.89
N GLU A 4 4.21 -11.47 5.15
CA GLU A 4 4.70 -12.78 4.68
C GLU A 4 4.36 -13.03 3.20
N LEU A 5 3.33 -12.35 2.68
CA LEU A 5 2.93 -12.44 1.27
C LEU A 5 3.81 -11.60 0.35
N LEU A 6 4.60 -10.66 0.90
CA LEU A 6 5.43 -9.73 0.12
C LEU A 6 6.38 -10.42 -0.88
N PRO A 7 7.08 -11.52 -0.56
CA PRO A 7 7.92 -12.20 -1.54
C PRO A 7 7.13 -12.68 -2.77
N GLU A 8 5.93 -13.22 -2.56
CA GLU A 8 5.08 -13.70 -3.65
C GLU A 8 4.48 -12.53 -4.44
N LEU A 9 4.03 -11.47 -3.75
CA LEU A 9 3.53 -10.25 -4.40
C LEU A 9 4.62 -9.54 -5.22
N TYR A 10 5.87 -9.54 -4.77
CA TYR A 10 7.01 -9.01 -5.52
C TYR A 10 7.33 -9.89 -6.73
N LYS A 11 7.34 -11.22 -6.55
CA LYS A 11 7.59 -12.18 -7.63
C LYS A 11 6.59 -12.07 -8.78
N HIS A 12 5.32 -11.77 -8.47
CA HIS A 12 4.26 -11.53 -9.47
C HIS A 12 4.15 -10.06 -9.89
N ASN A 13 5.08 -9.20 -9.47
CA ASN A 13 5.11 -7.77 -9.79
C ASN A 13 3.85 -6.98 -9.37
N ILE A 14 3.10 -7.47 -8.38
CA ILE A 14 1.96 -6.79 -7.76
C ILE A 14 2.46 -5.67 -6.85
N VAL A 15 3.53 -5.93 -6.09
CA VAL A 15 4.29 -4.91 -5.36
C VAL A 15 5.57 -4.66 -6.16
N PRO A 16 5.66 -3.56 -6.94
CA PRO A 16 6.79 -3.32 -7.84
C PRO A 16 8.02 -2.71 -7.12
N VAL A 17 8.20 -3.01 -5.83
CA VAL A 17 9.29 -2.51 -5.01
C VAL A 17 10.02 -3.68 -4.38
N ARG A 18 11.34 -3.74 -4.57
CA ARG A 18 12.14 -4.77 -3.92
C ARG A 18 12.08 -4.58 -2.40
N PRO A 19 11.67 -5.59 -1.61
CA PRO A 19 11.48 -5.44 -0.17
C PRO A 19 12.80 -5.53 0.60
N VAL A 20 13.69 -4.54 0.41
CA VAL A 20 14.96 -4.42 1.16
C VAL A 20 14.68 -4.07 2.61
N GLU A 21 13.76 -3.14 2.83
CA GLU A 21 13.22 -2.81 4.15
C GLU A 21 11.70 -3.03 4.15
N LYS A 22 11.14 -3.50 5.27
CA LYS A 22 9.70 -3.61 5.48
C LYS A 22 9.28 -3.31 6.91
N GLY A 23 8.10 -2.74 7.08
CA GLY A 23 7.51 -2.46 8.39
C GLY A 23 6.09 -1.91 8.30
N SER A 24 5.47 -1.64 9.43
CA SER A 24 4.23 -0.86 9.53
C SER A 24 4.56 0.54 10.03
N TRP A 25 3.68 1.52 9.80
CA TRP A 25 3.86 2.86 10.33
C TRP A 25 2.59 3.36 11.00
N TRP A 26 2.73 3.89 12.20
CA TRP A 26 1.63 4.50 12.93
C TRP A 26 2.03 5.86 13.51
N SER A 27 1.04 6.71 13.65
CA SER A 27 1.08 7.97 14.40
C SER A 27 -0.21 8.09 15.21
N LYS A 28 -0.38 9.17 15.98
CA LYS A 28 -1.61 9.39 16.77
C LYS A 28 -2.90 9.45 15.93
N GLN A 29 -2.80 9.66 14.62
CA GLN A 29 -3.96 9.93 13.74
C GLN A 29 -3.99 9.08 12.47
N ALA A 30 -2.94 8.31 12.19
CA ALA A 30 -2.80 7.60 10.92
C ALA A 30 -2.01 6.31 11.08
N GLU A 31 -2.39 5.30 10.31
CA GLU A 31 -1.77 3.98 10.23
C GLU A 31 -1.57 3.59 8.77
N ILE A 32 -0.43 2.97 8.47
CA ILE A 32 -0.12 2.32 7.20
C ILE A 32 0.25 0.87 7.53
N ASP A 33 -0.56 -0.06 7.05
CA ASP A 33 -0.47 -1.48 7.42
C ASP A 33 0.89 -2.08 7.05
N ILE A 34 1.37 -1.82 5.83
CA ILE A 34 2.66 -2.30 5.35
C ILE A 34 3.34 -1.21 4.51
N MET A 35 4.63 -1.07 4.73
CA MET A 35 5.53 -0.26 3.96
C MET A 35 6.71 -1.10 3.52
N VAL A 36 7.10 -0.94 2.26
CA VAL A 36 8.19 -1.69 1.62
C VAL A 36 9.10 -0.70 0.91
N ARG A 37 10.42 -0.83 1.09
CA ARG A 37 11.36 0.14 0.51
C ARG A 37 12.52 -0.55 -0.19
N GLU A 38 12.89 0.05 -1.31
CA GLU A 38 14.22 -0.05 -1.92
C GLU A 38 14.89 1.31 -1.73
N PRO A 39 15.70 1.49 -0.67
CA PRO A 39 16.28 2.79 -0.32
C PRO A 39 16.98 3.48 -1.49
N GLY A 40 16.68 4.76 -1.69
CA GLY A 40 17.20 5.56 -2.80
C GLY A 40 16.50 5.34 -4.14
N LYS A 41 15.51 4.43 -4.24
CA LYS A 41 14.76 4.18 -5.49
C LYS A 41 13.26 4.31 -5.34
N ALA A 42 12.65 3.50 -4.46
CA ALA A 42 11.20 3.44 -4.38
C ALA A 42 10.69 3.03 -3.00
N THR A 43 9.48 3.50 -2.68
CA THR A 43 8.70 3.05 -1.51
C THR A 43 7.30 2.64 -1.96
N ALA A 44 6.81 1.49 -1.48
CA ALA A 44 5.41 1.10 -1.60
C ALA A 44 4.72 1.23 -0.23
N PHE A 45 3.59 1.92 -0.21
CA PHE A 45 2.67 2.00 0.92
C PHE A 45 1.46 1.13 0.60
N ILE A 46 1.09 0.25 1.52
CA ILE A 46 0.08 -0.78 1.29
C ILE A 46 -0.94 -0.73 2.42
N GLU A 47 -2.21 -0.67 2.06
CA GLU A 47 -3.35 -0.79 2.97
C GLU A 47 -4.11 -2.09 2.65
N VAL A 48 -4.56 -2.79 3.69
CA VAL A 48 -5.25 -4.08 3.59
C VAL A 48 -6.66 -3.96 4.13
N LYS A 49 -7.66 -4.36 3.34
CA LYS A 49 -9.07 -4.39 3.73
C LYS A 49 -9.66 -5.78 3.52
N TRP A 50 -10.03 -6.44 4.61
CA TRP A 50 -10.65 -7.77 4.59
C TRP A 50 -12.14 -7.78 4.23
N ARG A 51 -12.54 -6.91 3.30
CA ARG A 51 -13.91 -6.75 2.82
C ARG A 51 -13.93 -6.48 1.31
N ARG A 52 -15.11 -6.58 0.72
CA ARG A 52 -15.36 -6.06 -0.63
C ARG A 52 -15.51 -4.55 -0.57
N LEU A 53 -15.10 -3.88 -1.64
CA LEU A 53 -15.14 -2.43 -1.78
C LEU A 53 -15.84 -2.09 -3.09
N SER A 54 -16.57 -0.99 -3.14
CA SER A 54 -16.89 -0.36 -4.42
C SER A 54 -15.64 0.28 -5.03
N LEU A 55 -15.63 0.51 -6.35
CA LEU A 55 -14.56 1.24 -7.02
C LEU A 55 -14.27 2.60 -6.36
N ARG A 56 -15.33 3.35 -6.04
CA ARG A 56 -15.21 4.65 -5.36
C ARG A 56 -14.56 4.54 -3.98
N GLU A 57 -14.94 3.55 -3.18
CA GLU A 57 -14.29 3.34 -1.87
C GLU A 57 -12.81 2.98 -2.02
N ALA A 58 -12.46 2.20 -3.06
CA ALA A 58 -11.08 1.83 -3.32
C ALA A 58 -10.23 3.07 -3.68
N GLU A 59 -10.74 3.95 -4.54
CA GLU A 59 -10.13 5.25 -4.88
C GLU A 59 -9.96 6.13 -3.64
N GLU A 60 -11.03 6.31 -2.85
CA GLU A 60 -10.99 7.13 -1.62
C GLU A 60 -9.97 6.59 -0.58
N ILE A 61 -9.74 5.27 -0.54
CA ILE A 61 -8.72 4.65 0.32
C ILE A 61 -7.31 4.94 -0.20
N LEU A 62 -7.09 4.86 -1.52
CA LEU A 62 -5.78 5.16 -2.13
C LEU A 62 -5.40 6.62 -1.93
N ASP A 63 -6.32 7.55 -2.13
CA ASP A 63 -6.11 8.99 -1.89
C ASP A 63 -5.70 9.25 -0.43
N ARG A 64 -6.40 8.61 0.52
CA ARG A 64 -6.06 8.70 1.95
C ARG A 64 -4.71 8.08 2.25
N LEU A 65 -4.35 6.98 1.58
CA LEU A 65 -3.06 6.33 1.77
C LEU A 65 -1.91 7.22 1.28
N GLU A 66 -2.10 7.90 0.15
CA GLU A 66 -1.18 8.93 -0.33
C GLU A 66 -1.05 10.08 0.68
N GLU A 67 -2.15 10.61 1.20
CA GLU A 67 -2.12 11.66 2.22
C GLU A 67 -1.37 11.21 3.49
N LYS A 68 -1.62 9.99 3.98
CA LYS A 68 -0.90 9.40 5.12
C LYS A 68 0.60 9.29 4.84
N SER A 69 0.98 8.89 3.62
CA SER A 69 2.38 8.67 3.25
C SER A 69 3.23 9.94 3.38
N SER A 70 2.64 11.11 3.09
CA SER A 70 3.30 12.42 3.23
C SER A 70 3.78 12.71 4.66
N LYS A 71 3.17 12.06 5.66
CA LYS A 71 3.47 12.23 7.10
C LYS A 71 4.65 11.37 7.56
N THR A 72 5.11 10.41 6.75
CA THR A 72 6.16 9.45 7.11
C THR A 72 7.58 10.04 7.10
N ARG A 73 7.76 11.27 6.61
CA ARG A 73 9.06 11.94 6.37
C ARG A 73 10.01 11.17 5.44
N LEU A 74 9.54 10.08 4.83
CA LEU A 74 10.30 9.32 3.86
C LEU A 74 10.24 10.03 2.51
N SER A 75 11.38 10.12 1.85
CA SER A 75 11.49 10.56 0.47
C SER A 75 11.98 9.41 -0.38
N SER A 76 11.38 9.23 -1.55
CA SER A 76 11.79 8.26 -2.56
C SER A 76 11.51 8.86 -3.93
N PRO A 77 12.37 8.61 -4.94
CA PRO A 77 12.11 9.05 -6.31
C PRO A 77 10.77 8.56 -6.87
N GLN A 78 10.33 7.37 -6.45
CA GLN A 78 9.06 6.78 -6.85
C GLN A 78 8.29 6.28 -5.62
N ASN A 79 7.00 6.61 -5.55
CA ASN A 79 6.08 6.02 -4.59
C ASN A 79 5.03 5.16 -5.30
N TYR A 80 4.58 4.10 -4.62
CA TYR A 80 3.47 3.25 -5.03
C TYR A 80 2.45 3.17 -3.91
N TYR A 81 1.17 3.23 -4.27
CA TYR A 81 0.03 3.13 -3.35
C TYR A 81 -0.79 1.92 -3.74
N ILE A 82 -0.88 0.94 -2.83
CA ILE A 82 -1.45 -0.38 -3.14
C ILE A 82 -2.55 -0.68 -2.13
N LEU A 83 -3.71 -1.07 -2.65
CA LEU A 83 -4.83 -1.54 -1.84
C LEU A 83 -5.02 -3.04 -2.07
N VAL A 84 -4.93 -3.81 -1.00
CA VAL A 84 -5.27 -5.24 -1.01
C VAL A 84 -6.65 -5.38 -0.40
N CYS A 85 -7.62 -5.87 -1.18
CA CYS A 85 -8.96 -6.15 -0.69
C CYS A 85 -9.48 -7.50 -1.18
N LYS A 86 -10.65 -7.94 -0.69
CA LYS A 86 -11.23 -9.22 -1.15
C LYS A 86 -11.66 -9.16 -2.61
N GLU A 87 -12.26 -8.04 -3.01
CA GLU A 87 -12.82 -7.80 -4.34
C GLU A 87 -13.16 -6.31 -4.46
N VAL A 88 -13.01 -5.75 -5.66
CA VAL A 88 -13.57 -4.44 -6.01
C VAL A 88 -14.79 -4.67 -6.90
N GLU A 89 -15.96 -4.27 -6.41
CA GLU A 89 -17.21 -4.33 -7.16
C GLU A 89 -17.23 -3.20 -8.17
N GLU A 90 -17.05 -3.55 -9.44
CA GLU A 90 -17.25 -2.66 -10.56
C GLU A 90 -18.73 -2.73 -10.95
N LYS A 91 -19.45 -1.61 -10.86
CA LYS A 91 -20.78 -1.54 -11.48
C LYS A 91 -20.57 -1.52 -12.99
N LEU A 92 -20.71 -2.67 -13.63
CA LEU A 92 -20.89 -2.74 -15.09
C LEU A 92 -22.13 -1.90 -15.42
N GLN A 93 -21.92 -0.78 -16.13
CA GLN A 93 -22.99 0.06 -16.69
C GLN A 93 -23.67 -0.65 -17.85
#